data_AF-A0A2D5W248-F1
#
_entry.id   AF-A0A2D5W248-F1
#
_cell.length_a   1.000
_cell.length_b   1.000
_cell.length_c   1.000
_cell.angle_alpha   90.00
_cell.angle_beta   90.00
_cell.angle_gamma   90.00
#
_symmetry.space_group_name_H-M   'P 1'
#
loop_
_entity.id
_entity.type
_entity.pdbx_description
1 polymer ?
#
loop_
_entity_poly.entity_id
_entity_poly.type
_entity_poly.pdbx_seq_one_letter_code
_entity_poly.pdbx_strand_id
1 'polypeptide(L)'
;MARPEAALAAWNYALSIAPGDLEKQGVHLHLARVHLAMGQIDLASESLNQVLLPAYGELKGRIGKNIEKARQQLLPEASIR
;
A
#
# COMPACT_ATOMS: atom_id res chain seq x y z
N MET A 1 11.17 1.37 -17.76
CA MET A 1 11.71 1.20 -16.39
C MET A 1 10.72 1.83 -15.42
N ALA A 2 10.25 1.10 -14.40
CA ALA A 2 9.37 1.67 -13.38
C ALA A 2 10.14 2.73 -12.57
N ARG A 3 9.46 3.81 -12.14
CA ARG A 3 10.05 4.91 -11.34
C ARG A 3 9.29 5.03 -10.02
N PRO A 4 9.49 4.10 -9.07
CA PRO A 4 8.69 4.04 -7.85
C PRO A 4 8.82 5.30 -6.98
N GLU A 5 9.98 5.97 -6.99
CA GLU A 5 10.21 7.22 -6.26
C GLU A 5 9.40 8.38 -6.85
N ALA A 6 9.30 8.45 -8.18
CA ALA A 6 8.47 9.45 -8.86
C ALA A 6 6.98 9.22 -8.59
N ALA A 7 6.56 7.95 -8.56
CA ALA A 7 5.19 7.59 -8.20
C ALA A 7 4.90 7.95 -6.73
N LEU A 8 5.83 7.67 -5.81
CA LEU A 8 5.70 8.03 -4.41
C LEU A 8 5.55 9.55 -4.22
N ALA A 9 6.39 10.34 -4.88
CA ALA A 9 6.29 11.80 -4.85
C ALA A 9 4.93 12.30 -5.38
N ALA A 10 4.46 11.74 -6.51
CA ALA A 10 3.19 12.12 -7.11
C ALA A 10 1.99 11.78 -6.19
N TRP A 11 1.97 10.60 -5.57
CA TRP A 11 0.87 10.21 -4.68
C TRP A 11 0.91 10.94 -3.33
N ASN A 12 2.09 11.28 -2.81
CA ASN A 12 2.19 12.15 -1.64
C ASN A 12 1.66 13.56 -1.94
N TYR A 13 1.96 14.11 -3.12
CA TYR A 13 1.37 15.37 -3.55
C TYR A 13 -0.15 15.26 -3.70
N ALA A 14 -0.64 14.20 -4.35
CA ALA A 14 -2.08 13.94 -4.48
C ALA A 14 -2.78 13.88 -3.10
N LEU A 15 -2.16 13.25 -2.10
CA LEU A 15 -2.69 13.18 -0.74
C LEU A 15 -2.82 14.59 -0.12
N SER A 16 -1.85 15.47 -0.37
CA SER A 16 -1.85 16.83 0.17
C SER A 16 -2.95 17.74 -0.40
N ILE A 17 -3.45 17.44 -1.61
CA ILE A 17 -4.48 18.23 -2.30
C ILE A 17 -5.84 17.53 -2.35
N ALA A 18 -5.95 16.30 -1.85
CA ALA A 18 -7.18 15.53 -1.90
C ALA A 18 -8.29 16.21 -1.08
N PRO A 19 -9.46 16.50 -1.67
CA PRO A 19 -10.46 17.39 -1.09
C PRO A 19 -11.23 16.77 0.08
N GLY A 20 -11.33 15.44 0.15
CA GLY A 20 -12.12 14.74 1.15
C GLY A 20 -11.66 13.32 1.44
N ASP A 21 -12.37 12.67 2.36
CA ASP A 21 -11.99 11.34 2.86
C ASP A 21 -12.05 10.27 1.79
N LEU A 22 -13.00 10.37 0.85
CA LEU A 22 -13.11 9.43 -0.26
C LEU A 22 -11.85 9.46 -1.13
N GLU A 23 -11.41 10.65 -1.54
CA GLU A 23 -10.23 10.82 -2.38
C GLU A 23 -8.94 10.48 -1.61
N LYS A 24 -8.81 10.93 -0.37
CA LYS A 24 -7.64 10.63 0.49
C LYS A 24 -7.44 9.13 0.66
N GLN A 25 -8.51 8.39 0.93
CA GLN A 25 -8.41 6.93 1.08
C GLN A 25 -8.12 6.22 -0.24
N GLY A 26 -8.62 6.75 -1.37
CA GLY A 26 -8.20 6.31 -2.70
C GLY A 26 -6.69 6.48 -2.92
N VAL A 27 -6.13 7.63 -2.51
CA VAL A 27 -4.69 7.88 -2.57
C VAL A 27 -3.90 6.92 -1.67
N HIS A 28 -4.39 6.62 -0.46
CA HIS A 28 -3.76 5.65 0.43
C HIS A 28 -3.69 4.23 -0.16
N LEU A 29 -4.67 3.79 -0.96
CA LEU A 29 -4.57 2.53 -1.71
C LEU A 29 -3.40 2.54 -2.70
N HIS A 30 -3.16 3.67 -3.37
CA HIS A 30 -2.05 3.82 -4.31
C HIS A 30 -0.70 3.85 -3.59
N LEU A 31 -0.60 4.58 -2.48
CA LEU A 31 0.60 4.60 -1.63
C LEU A 31 0.94 3.20 -1.13
N ALA A 32 -0.05 2.42 -0.68
CA ALA A 32 0.16 1.04 -0.27
C ALA A 32 0.78 0.17 -1.39
N ARG A 33 0.30 0.34 -2.64
CA ARG A 33 0.84 -0.38 -3.80
C ARG A 33 2.26 0.05 -4.17
N VAL A 34 2.56 1.35 -4.07
CA VAL A 34 3.90 1.88 -4.35
C VAL A 34 4.91 1.41 -3.30
N HIS A 35 4.59 1.53 -2.01
CA HIS A 35 5.45 1.02 -0.93
C HIS A 35 5.68 -0.49 -1.08
N LEU A 36 4.65 -1.26 -1.42
CA LEU A 36 4.80 -2.70 -1.68
C LEU A 36 5.75 -2.98 -2.85
N ALA A 37 5.63 -2.23 -3.96
CA ALA A 37 6.54 -2.36 -5.10
C ALA A 37 7.99 -1.98 -4.78
N MET A 38 8.20 -1.16 -3.75
CA MET A 38 9.51 -0.77 -3.22
C MET A 38 10.04 -1.74 -2.14
N GLY A 39 9.31 -2.81 -1.80
CA GLY A 39 9.66 -3.73 -0.72
C GLY A 39 9.46 -3.16 0.69
N GLN A 40 8.83 -1.99 0.82
CA GLN A 40 8.55 -1.31 2.09
C GLN A 40 7.25 -1.85 2.69
N ILE A 41 7.27 -3.09 3.16
CA ILE A 41 6.05 -3.82 3.56
C ILE A 41 5.30 -3.12 4.69
N ASP A 42 5.99 -2.62 5.71
CA ASP A 42 5.33 -1.98 6.85
C ASP A 42 4.67 -0.65 6.46
N LEU A 43 5.32 0.17 5.63
CA LEU A 43 4.73 1.39 5.09
C LEU A 43 3.54 1.10 4.15
N ALA A 44 3.56 -0.05 3.46
CA ALA A 44 2.43 -0.50 2.66
C ALA A 44 1.23 -0.85 3.57
N SER A 45 1.46 -1.57 4.67
CA SER A 45 0.45 -1.89 5.68
C SER A 45 -0.12 -0.62 6.33
N GLU A 46 0.74 0.31 6.74
CA GLU A 46 0.33 1.58 7.35
C GLU A 46 -0.57 2.40 6.42
N SER A 47 -0.20 2.50 5.14
CA SER A 47 -1.02 3.19 4.14
C SER A 47 -2.37 2.48 3.96
N LEU A 48 -2.38 1.14 3.89
CA LEU A 48 -3.61 0.36 3.73
C LEU A 48 -4.55 0.51 4.95
N ASN A 49 -4.01 0.71 6.14
CA ASN A 49 -4.77 0.90 7.38
C ASN A 49 -5.55 2.23 7.41
N GLN A 50 -5.14 3.23 6.64
CA GLN A 50 -5.88 4.49 6.49
C GLN A 50 -7.15 4.34 5.64
N VAL A 51 -7.34 3.21 4.96
CA VAL A 51 -8.50 2.94 4.09
C VAL A 51 -9.60 2.27 4.91
N LEU A 52 -10.66 3.01 5.27
CA LEU A 52 -11.76 2.57 6.14
C LEU A 52 -13.10 2.48 5.41
N LEU A 53 -13.26 3.21 4.29
CA LEU A 53 -14.52 3.28 3.56
C LEU A 53 -14.87 1.93 2.93
N PRO A 54 -16.10 1.42 3.14
CA PRO A 54 -16.54 0.14 2.58
C PRO A 54 -16.44 0.06 1.06
N ALA A 55 -16.59 1.20 0.36
CA ALA A 55 -16.45 1.30 -1.10
C ALA A 55 -15.08 0.79 -1.61
N TYR A 56 -14.04 0.82 -0.78
CA TYR A 56 -12.71 0.34 -1.11
C TYR A 56 -12.41 -1.08 -0.61
N GLY A 57 -13.37 -1.77 -0.01
CA GLY A 57 -13.16 -3.05 0.68
C GLY A 57 -12.53 -4.13 -0.21
N GLU A 58 -12.99 -4.27 -1.45
CA GLU A 58 -12.44 -5.25 -2.38
C GLU A 58 -10.97 -4.95 -2.73
N LEU A 59 -10.66 -3.69 -3.10
CA LEU A 59 -9.30 -3.27 -3.41
C LEU A 59 -8.39 -3.41 -2.19
N LYS A 60 -8.87 -2.99 -1.00
CA LYS A 60 -8.14 -3.12 0.26
C LYS A 60 -7.79 -4.59 0.53
N GLY A 61 -8.76 -5.49 0.37
CA GLY A 61 -8.56 -6.93 0.57
C GLY A 61 -7.52 -7.52 -0.39
N ARG A 62 -7.53 -7.12 -1.66
CA ARG A 62 -6.55 -7.59 -2.65
C ARG A 62 -5.13 -7.11 -2.34
N ILE A 63 -4.97 -5.83 -1.97
CA ILE A 63 -3.66 -5.29 -1.60
C ILE A 63 -3.16 -5.95 -0.31
N GLY A 64 -4.02 -6.14 0.69
CA GLY A 64 -3.68 -6.83 1.93
C GLY A 64 -3.14 -8.24 1.68
N LYS A 65 -3.79 -9.03 0.82
CA LYS A 65 -3.27 -10.36 0.42
C LYS A 65 -1.88 -10.30 -0.21
N ASN A 66 -1.61 -9.28 -1.03
CA ASN A 66 -0.29 -9.12 -1.64
C ASN A 66 0.79 -8.72 -0.62
N ILE A 67 0.43 -7.88 0.35
CA ILE A 67 1.31 -7.50 1.47
C ILE A 67 1.66 -8.74 2.29
N GLU A 68 0.68 -9.56 2.67
CA GLU A 68 0.93 -10.78 3.45
C GLU A 68 1.79 -11.79 2.68
N LYS A 69 1.54 -11.95 1.37
CA LYS A 69 2.37 -12.79 0.52
C LYS A 69 3.83 -12.29 0.48
N ALA A 70 4.04 -10.98 0.35
CA ALA A 70 5.38 -10.40 0.37
C ALA A 70 6.04 -10.56 1.76
N ARG A 71 5.28 -10.41 2.85
CA ARG A 71 5.76 -10.61 4.22
C ARG A 71 6.24 -12.05 4.44
N GLN A 72 5.48 -13.04 3.96
CA GLN A 72 5.86 -14.45 4.01
C GLN A 72 7.13 -14.75 3.21
N GLN A 73 7.33 -14.10 2.07
CA GLN A 73 8.54 -14.28 1.25
C GLN A 73 9.80 -13.67 1.89
N LEU A 74 9.65 -12.67 2.78
CA LEU A 74 10.77 -12.09 3.53
C LEU A 74 11.17 -12.92 4.76
N LEU A 75 10.28 -13.77 5.27
CA LEU A 75 10.60 -14.69 6.36
C LEU A 75 11.29 -15.92 5.73
N PRO A 76 12.60 -16.15 5.96
CA PRO A 76 13.26 -17.32 5.40
C PRO A 76 12.63 -18.60 5.93
N GLU A 77 12.61 -19.67 5.12
CA GLU A 77 12.12 -21.03 5.45
C GLU A 77 12.76 -21.66 6.71
N ALA A 78 13.72 -20.98 7.36
CA ALA A 78 14.51 -21.42 8.50
C ALA A 78 13.76 -21.51 9.84
N SER A 79 12.42 -21.39 9.87
CA SER A 79 11.63 -21.64 11.09
C SER A 79 10.98 -23.03 11.12
N ILE A 80 11.28 -23.90 10.15
CA ILE A 80 10.85 -25.30 10.12
C ILE A 80 12.08 -26.21 9.98
N ARG A 81 12.88 -26.29 11.05
CA ARG A 81 13.73 -27.45 11.35
C ARG A 81 13.74 -27.69 12.84
#